data_AF-A0A401Q9F2-F1
#
_entry.id   AF-A0A401Q9F2-F1
#
_cell.length_a   1.000
_cell.length_b   1.000
_cell.length_c   1.000
_cell.angle_alpha   90.00
_cell.angle_beta   90.00
_cell.angle_gamma   90.00
#
_symmetry.space_group_name_H-M   'P 1'
#
loop_
_entity.id
_entity.type
_entity.pdbx_description
1 polymer ?
#
loop_
_entity_poly.entity_id
_entity_poly.type
_entity_poly.pdbx_seq_one_letter_code
_entity_poly.pdbx_strand_id
1 'polypeptide(L)'
;MDCLKGGQERFGNMTRVYYKEAVGAFVVFDVSRRSTFDAVLKWKSDLDSKVKLPNGEPIPAVLLANKCDEQWDDLENSSSMMDRYCKENGFIAWFETSAKV
;
A
#
# COMPACT_ATOMS: atom_id res chain seq x y z
N MET A 1 14.04 2.73 8.20
CA MET A 1 12.92 3.01 7.28
C MET A 1 13.33 2.44 5.93
N ASP A 2 13.02 1.16 5.69
CA ASP A 2 13.41 0.49 4.45
C ASP A 2 12.20 0.39 3.54
N CYS A 3 12.31 1.08 2.40
CA CYS A 3 11.29 1.16 1.38
C CYS A 3 11.30 -0.13 0.54
N LEU A 4 10.26 -0.96 0.68
CA LEU A 4 10.10 -2.21 -0.08
C LEU A 4 9.75 -1.86 -1.55
N LYS A 5 10.78 -1.75 -2.40
CA LYS A 5 10.57 -1.84 -3.86
C LYS A 5 10.23 -3.29 -4.21
N GLY A 6 8.98 -3.53 -4.60
CA GLY A 6 8.51 -4.80 -5.14
C GLY A 6 9.15 -5.09 -6.50
N GLY A 7 10.04 -6.07 -6.53
CA GLY A 7 10.59 -6.64 -7.77
C GLY A 7 11.10 -8.05 -7.52
N GLN A 8 10.49 -9.02 -8.20
CA GLN A 8 10.80 -10.46 -8.22
C GLN A 8 10.47 -11.27 -6.96
N GLU A 9 9.31 -11.95 -7.01
CA GLU A 9 9.05 -13.39 -6.74
C GLU A 9 9.74 -14.17 -5.59
N ARG A 10 10.58 -13.55 -4.75
CA ARG A 10 11.33 -14.20 -3.66
C ARG A 10 10.80 -13.88 -2.25
N PHE A 11 9.74 -13.09 -2.12
CA PHE A 11 9.36 -12.47 -0.83
C PHE A 11 8.24 -13.15 -0.05
N GLY A 12 7.84 -14.38 -0.38
CA GLY A 12 6.88 -15.14 0.45
C GLY A 12 7.37 -15.37 1.88
N ASN A 13 8.67 -15.64 2.06
CA ASN A 13 9.28 -15.91 3.37
C ASN A 13 9.91 -14.67 4.04
N MET A 14 10.22 -13.61 3.28
CA MET A 14 10.88 -12.42 3.82
C MET A 14 9.92 -11.37 4.38
N THR A 15 8.66 -11.32 3.93
CA THR A 15 7.65 -10.39 4.49
C THR A 15 7.52 -10.58 6.00
N ARG A 16 7.52 -11.83 6.49
CA ARG A 16 7.41 -12.15 7.91
C ARG A 16 8.57 -11.59 8.77
N VAL A 17 9.75 -11.39 8.18
CA VAL A 17 10.93 -10.86 8.88
C VAL A 17 10.89 -9.33 8.99
N TYR A 18 10.34 -8.63 7.99
CA TYR A 18 10.22 -7.16 8.00
C TYR A 18 9.00 -6.64 8.78
N TYR A 19 8.04 -7.51 9.07
CA TYR A 19 6.81 -7.16 9.78
C TYR A 19 6.88 -7.30 11.31
N LYS A 20 7.94 -7.91 11.84
CA LYS A 20 8.04 -8.18 13.28
C LYS A 20 8.08 -6.85 14.04
N GLU A 21 7.04 -6.61 14.85
CA GLU A 21 6.84 -5.37 15.64
C GLU A 21 6.51 -4.11 14.82
N ALA A 22 6.11 -4.24 13.55
CA ALA A 22 5.62 -3.09 12.80
C ALA A 22 4.35 -2.51 13.47
N VAL A 23 4.38 -1.21 13.77
CA VAL A 23 3.23 -0.47 14.32
C VAL A 23 2.40 0.23 13.24
N GLY A 24 2.85 0.17 11.99
CA GLY A 24 2.16 0.70 10.82
C GLY A 24 2.84 0.29 9.52
N ALA A 25 2.15 0.49 8.39
CA ALA A 25 2.65 0.16 7.06
C ALA A 25 2.31 1.21 6.01
N PHE A 26 3.17 1.29 5.00
CA PHE A 26 2.88 1.97 3.73
C PHE A 26 2.68 0.92 2.65
N VAL A 27 1.56 0.97 1.94
CA VAL A 27 1.33 0.18 0.73
C VAL A 27 1.49 1.13 -0.44
N VAL A 28 2.42 0.84 -1.34
CA VAL A 28 2.76 1.74 -2.44
C VAL A 28 2.37 1.10 -3.76
N PHE A 29 1.69 1.85 -4.61
CA PHE A 29 1.46 1.47 -6.01
C PHE A 29 1.96 2.56 -6.95
N ASP A 30 2.13 2.19 -8.21
CA ASP A 30 2.62 3.05 -9.28
C ASP A 30 1.45 3.52 -10.14
N VAL A 31 1.28 4.84 -10.25
CA VAL A 31 0.14 5.46 -10.97
C VAL A 31 0.10 5.05 -12.44
N SER A 32 1.28 4.86 -13.04
CA SER A 32 1.44 4.53 -14.45
C SER A 32 1.09 3.07 -14.76
N ARG A 33 0.97 2.22 -13.72
CA ARG A 33 0.82 0.77 -13.86
C ARG A 33 -0.34 0.25 -13.01
N ARG A 34 -1.51 0.12 -13.64
CA ARG A 34 -2.72 -0.43 -13.03
C ARG A 34 -2.55 -1.78 -12.35
N SER A 35 -1.71 -2.66 -12.89
CA SER A 35 -1.42 -3.98 -12.28
C SER A 35 -0.82 -3.88 -10.87
N THR A 36 -0.15 -2.75 -10.55
CA THR A 36 0.36 -2.51 -9.20
C THR A 36 -0.74 -2.05 -8.24
N PHE A 37 -1.77 -1.37 -8.75
CA PHE A 37 -2.96 -1.02 -7.99
C PHE A 37 -3.80 -2.26 -7.67
N ASP A 38 -3.99 -3.16 -8.63
CA ASP A 38 -4.71 -4.43 -8.40
C ASP A 38 -4.04 -5.30 -7.33
N ALA A 39 -2.71 -5.19 -7.20
CA ALA A 39 -1.94 -5.89 -6.17
C ALA A 39 -2.10 -5.30 -4.76
N VAL A 40 -2.60 -4.06 -4.60
CA VAL A 40 -2.75 -3.38 -3.29
C VAL A 40 -3.59 -4.20 -2.32
N LEU A 41 -4.72 -4.75 -2.77
CA LEU A 41 -5.58 -5.57 -1.91
C LEU A 41 -4.91 -6.87 -1.48
N LYS A 42 -4.12 -7.48 -2.37
CA LYS A 42 -3.32 -8.66 -2.04
C LYS A 42 -2.30 -8.33 -0.95
N TRP A 43 -1.62 -7.19 -1.06
CA TRP A 43 -0.67 -6.74 -0.04
C TRP A 43 -1.35 -6.37 1.28
N LYS A 44 -2.51 -5.72 1.23
CA LYS A 44 -3.30 -5.39 2.43
C LYS A 44 -3.77 -6.63 3.17
N SER A 45 -4.29 -7.62 2.45
CA SER A 45 -4.71 -8.89 3.02
C SER A 45 -3.54 -9.67 3.64
N ASP A 46 -2.39 -9.69 2.97
CA ASP A 46 -1.16 -10.31 3.49
C ASP A 46 -0.67 -9.61 4.77
N LEU A 47 -0.73 -8.28 4.81
CA LEU A 47 -0.38 -7.47 5.97
C LEU A 47 -1.28 -7.78 7.16
N ASP A 48 -2.61 -7.72 6.97
CA ASP A 48 -3.60 -7.95 8.02
C ASP A 48 -3.57 -9.39 8.56
N SER A 49 -3.17 -10.35 7.72
CA SER A 49 -3.00 -11.75 8.10
C SER A 49 -1.74 -11.99 8.94
N LYS A 50 -0.65 -11.26 8.66
CA LYS A 50 0.66 -11.48 9.27
C LYS A 50 0.94 -10.58 10.46
N VAL A 51 0.32 -9.40 10.55
CA VAL A 51 0.66 -8.37 11.54
C VAL A 51 -0.60 -7.85 12.22
N LYS A 52 -0.59 -7.88 13.54
CA LYS A 52 -1.64 -7.33 14.38
C LYS A 52 -1.01 -6.56 15.51
N LEU A 53 -1.69 -5.50 15.93
CA LEU A 53 -1.37 -4.77 17.14
C LEU A 53 -1.59 -5.68 18.37
N PRO A 54 -1.02 -5.34 19.54
CA PRO A 54 -1.20 -6.11 20.77
C PRO A 54 -2.68 -6.26 21.20
N ASN A 55 -3.55 -5.36 20.76
CA ASN A 55 -5.00 -5.40 20.99
C ASN A 55 -5.76 -6.33 20.03
N GLY A 56 -5.07 -6.97 19.06
CA GLY A 56 -5.67 -7.89 18.08
C GLY A 56 -6.17 -7.22 16.79
N GLU A 57 -6.12 -5.89 16.72
CA GLU A 57 -6.54 -5.13 15.53
C GLU A 57 -5.44 -5.14 14.44
N PRO A 58 -5.80 -4.97 13.16
CA PRO A 58 -4.82 -4.73 12.10
C PRO A 58 -3.99 -3.48 12.38
N ILE A 59 -2.74 -3.46 11.92
CA ILE A 59 -1.91 -2.25 12.04
C ILE A 59 -2.43 -1.16 11.09
N PRO A 60 -2.31 0.13 11.45
CA PRO A 60 -2.67 1.22 10.56
C PRO A 60 -1.84 1.18 9.27
N ALA A 61 -2.53 1.23 8.13
CA ALA A 61 -1.91 1.23 6.81
C ALA A 61 -2.27 2.49 6.01
N VAL A 62 -1.28 3.10 5.36
CA VAL A 62 -1.44 4.25 4.47
C VAL A 62 -1.16 3.83 3.03
N LEU A 63 -2.01 4.23 2.10
CA LEU A 63 -1.85 3.96 0.67
C LEU A 63 -1.07 5.10 0.01
N LEU A 64 0.04 4.78 -0.66
CA LEU A 64 0.86 5.76 -1.37
C LEU A 64 0.73 5.53 -2.88
N ALA A 65 0.23 6.57 -3.52
CA ALA A 65 0.03 6.70 -4.95
C ALA A 65 1.31 7.30 -5.56
N ASN A 66 2.29 6.45 -5.90
CA ASN A 66 3.64 6.90 -6.27
C ASN A 66 3.80 7.11 -7.77
N LYS A 67 4.54 8.15 -8.15
CA LYS A 67 4.75 8.70 -9.49
C LYS A 67 3.59 9.56 -10.02
N CYS A 68 2.96 10.35 -9.16
CA CYS A 68 1.88 11.25 -9.58
C CYS A 68 2.30 12.29 -10.64
N ASP A 69 3.59 12.41 -10.95
CA ASP A 69 4.12 13.20 -12.07
C ASP A 69 3.91 12.56 -13.45
N GLU A 70 3.60 11.26 -13.52
CA GLU A 70 3.25 10.58 -14.77
C GLU A 70 1.74 10.68 -15.05
N GLN A 71 1.32 10.42 -16.29
CA GLN A 71 -0.09 10.47 -16.66
C GLN A 71 -0.89 9.44 -15.84
N TRP A 72 -1.66 9.96 -14.90
CA TRP A 72 -2.64 9.25 -14.13
C TRP A 72 -3.93 9.20 -14.95
N ASP A 73 -4.55 8.03 -15.11
CA ASP A 73 -5.87 7.94 -15.77
C ASP A 73 -6.95 8.58 -14.88
N ASP A 74 -7.24 9.86 -15.17
CA ASP A 74 -8.08 10.77 -14.36
C ASP A 74 -9.53 10.26 -14.16
N LEU A 75 -10.02 9.41 -15.06
CA LEU A 75 -11.41 8.94 -15.04
C LEU A 75 -11.72 7.96 -13.91
N GLU A 76 -10.72 7.22 -13.42
CA GLU A 76 -10.91 6.19 -12.38
C GLU A 76 -10.41 6.60 -11.00
N ASN A 77 -9.82 7.79 -10.85
CA ASN A 77 -9.07 8.18 -9.64
C ASN A 77 -9.39 9.59 -9.16
N SER A 78 -10.65 9.95 -9.15
CA SER A 78 -11.09 11.10 -8.35
C SER A 78 -10.66 10.92 -6.89
N SER A 79 -10.18 11.97 -6.23
CA SER A 79 -9.84 11.94 -4.79
C SER A 79 -10.94 11.27 -3.96
N SER A 80 -12.20 11.59 -4.27
CA SER A 80 -13.39 10.99 -3.63
C SER A 80 -13.49 9.47 -3.78
N MET A 81 -13.05 8.90 -4.91
CA MET A 81 -13.01 7.45 -5.12
C MET A 81 -11.90 6.81 -4.30
N MET A 82 -10.73 7.44 -4.23
CA MET A 82 -9.60 6.96 -3.42
C MET A 82 -9.89 7.02 -1.93
N ASP A 83 -10.54 8.10 -1.46
CA ASP A 83 -11.05 8.21 -0.10
C ASP A 83 -12.04 7.07 0.23
N ARG A 84 -12.97 6.78 -0.68
CA ARG A 84 -13.90 5.66 -0.49
C ARG A 84 -13.18 4.32 -0.49
N TYR A 85 -12.27 4.09 -1.43
CA TYR A 85 -11.46 2.88 -1.51
C TYR A 85 -10.65 2.64 -0.23
N CYS A 86 -10.04 3.69 0.33
CA CYS A 86 -9.27 3.59 1.57
C CYS A 86 -10.17 3.18 2.74
N LYS A 87 -11.33 3.83 2.86
CA LYS A 87 -12.31 3.53 3.91
C LYS A 87 -12.85 2.10 3.82
N GLU A 88 -13.13 1.61 2.62
CA GLU A 88 -13.67 0.26 2.39
C GLU A 88 -12.61 -0.84 2.65
N ASN A 89 -11.33 -0.56 2.38
CA ASN A 89 -10.26 -1.56 2.48
C ASN A 89 -9.39 -1.42 3.74
N GLY A 90 -9.79 -0.56 4.70
CA GLY A 90 -9.11 -0.42 5.99
C GLY A 90 -7.76 0.30 5.91
N PHE A 91 -7.62 1.26 5.00
CA PHE A 91 -6.52 2.23 5.00
C PHE A 91 -6.94 3.48 5.78
N ILE A 92 -6.01 4.05 6.56
CA ILE A 92 -6.29 5.24 7.37
C ILE A 92 -6.25 6.53 6.55
N ALA A 93 -5.49 6.53 5.45
CA ALA A 93 -5.31 7.67 4.56
C ALA A 93 -4.64 7.21 3.26
N TRP A 94 -4.68 8.07 2.24
CA TRP A 94 -3.86 7.94 1.05
C TRP A 94 -3.15 9.25 0.71
N PHE A 95 -2.02 9.15 0.04
CA PHE A 95 -1.25 10.31 -0.42
C PHE A 95 -0.65 10.06 -1.80
N GLU A 96 -0.70 11.08 -2.64
CA GLU A 96 0.10 11.15 -3.86
C GLU A 96 1.56 11.42 -3.50
N THR A 97 2.47 10.70 -4.14
CA THR A 97 3.91 10.82 -3.93
C THR A 97 4.62 10.80 -5.26
N SER A 98 5.74 11.52 -5.36
CA SER A 98 6.68 11.37 -6.45
C SER A 98 8.07 11.23 -5.85
N ALA A 99 8.70 10.08 -6.08
CA ALA A 99 10.07 9.81 -5.66
C ALA A 99 11.11 10.23 -6.72
N LYS A 100 10.72 11.03 -7.73
CA LYS A 100 11.68 11.62 -8.66
C LYS A 100 12.55 12.62 -7.90
N VAL A 101 13.85 12.33 -7.88
CA VAL A 101 14.90 13.22 -7.38
C VAL A 101 15.46 14.01 -8.55
#